data_AF-A0A821VTM2-F1
#
_entry.id   AF-A0A821VTM2-F1
#
_cell.length_a   1.000
_cell.length_b   1.000
_cell.length_c   1.000
_cell.angle_alpha   90.00
_cell.angle_beta   90.00
_cell.angle_gamma   90.00
#
_symmetry.space_group_name_H-M   'P 1'
#
loop_
_entity.id
_entity.type
_entity.pdbx_description
1 polymer ?
#
loop_
_entity_poly.entity_id
_entity_poly.type
_entity_poly.pdbx_seq_one_letter_code
_entity_poly.pdbx_strand_id
1 'polypeptide(L)' 'HSASKGWHCESGCRGGYYEIINLDNDVKTQVNKLVSVSLCSTTWGQAVMEAITNPPKEGEPSFDYMENQDP' A
#
# COMPACT_ATOMS: atom_id res chain seq x y z
N HIS A 1 1.35 -3.95 -4.94
CA HIS A 1 2.43 -3.28 -4.19
C HIS A 1 2.45 -3.79 -2.75
N SER A 2 3.61 -3.81 -2.07
CA SER A 2 3.72 -4.30 -0.69
C SER A 2 4.68 -3.44 0.12
N ALA A 3 4.32 -3.14 1.37
CA ALA A 3 5.19 -2.44 2.32
C ALA A 3 6.36 -3.30 2.84
N SER A 4 6.36 -4.61 2.55
CA SER A 4 7.34 -5.54 3.14
C SER A 4 8.71 -5.56 2.45
N LYS A 5 8.89 -4.80 1.36
CA LYS A 5 10.09 -4.79 0.51
C LYS A 5 10.43 -3.35 0.12
N GLY A 6 11.66 -3.12 -0.35
CA GLY A 6 12.18 -1.79 -0.70
C GLY A 6 12.80 -1.08 0.49
N TRP A 7 13.16 0.19 0.30
CA TRP A 7 13.88 0.99 1.31
C TRP A 7 13.12 1.10 2.64
N HIS A 8 11.80 1.34 2.58
CA HIS A 8 10.95 1.51 3.76
C HIS A 8 10.77 0.21 4.59
N CYS A 9 10.82 -0.98 3.98
CA CYS A 9 10.83 -2.32 4.60
C CYS A 9 9.99 -2.54 5.89
N GLU A 10 8.74 -2.10 5.92
CA GLU A 10 7.82 -2.19 7.07
C GLU A 10 7.11 -3.57 7.17
N SER A 11 7.89 -4.66 7.16
CA SER A 11 7.36 -6.03 7.08
C SER A 11 6.46 -6.45 8.25
N GLY A 12 6.68 -5.89 9.44
CA GLY A 12 5.85 -6.13 10.63
C GLY A 12 4.44 -5.56 10.51
N CYS A 13 4.26 -4.53 9.69
CA CYS A 13 3.00 -3.82 9.51
C CYS A 13 2.01 -4.57 8.61
N ARG A 14 2.52 -5.51 7.81
CA ARG A 14 1.73 -6.40 6.92
C ARG A 14 0.80 -5.62 5.96
N GLY A 15 1.27 -4.49 5.45
CA GLY A 15 0.56 -3.66 4.47
C GLY A 15 0.78 -4.11 3.01
N GLY A 16 -0.28 -4.02 2.20
CA GLY A 16 -0.21 -4.25 0.75
C GLY A 16 -1.49 -3.79 0.05
N TYR A 17 -1.37 -3.49 -1.24
CA TYR A 17 -2.51 -3.26 -2.13
C TYR A 17 -2.31 -3.99 -3.46
N TYR A 18 -3.41 -4.31 -4.14
CA TYR A 18 -3.39 -4.82 -5.50
C TYR A 18 -4.33 -3.99 -6.36
N GLU A 19 -3.98 -3.81 -7.63
CA GLU A 19 -4.83 -3.21 -8.64
C GLU A 19 -4.99 -4.25 -9.75
N ILE A 20 -6.23 -4.55 -10.14
CA ILE A 20 -6.53 -5.52 -11.18
C ILE A 20 -7.27 -4.80 -12.30
N ILE A 21 -6.64 -4.75 -13.46
CA ILE A 21 -7.20 -4.22 -14.70
C ILE A 21 -7.69 -5.36 -15.60
N ASN A 22 -8.76 -5.12 -16.37
CA ASN A 22 -9.36 -6.10 -17.28
C ASN A 22 -9.77 -7.43 -16.61
N LEU A 23 -10.28 -7.37 -15.37
CA LEU A 23 -10.81 -8.54 -14.69
C LEU A 23 -12.19 -8.92 -15.26
N ASP A 24 -12.34 -10.19 -15.64
CA ASP A 24 -13.63 -10.75 -16.01
C ASP A 24 -14.65 -10.60 -14.87
N ASN A 25 -15.92 -10.34 -15.22
CA ASN A 25 -16.95 -10.03 -14.24
C ASN A 25 -17.27 -11.20 -13.31
N ASP A 26 -17.19 -12.44 -13.80
CA ASP A 26 -17.43 -13.63 -12.98
C ASP A 26 -16.29 -13.82 -11.97
N VAL A 27 -15.05 -13.55 -12.40
CA VAL A 27 -13.86 -13.59 -11.53
C VAL A 27 -13.90 -12.46 -10.49
N LYS A 28 -14.32 -11.25 -10.88
CA LYS A 28 -14.49 -10.11 -9.96
C LYS A 28 -15.45 -10.43 -8.82
N THR A 29 -16.52 -11.17 -9.13
CA THR A 29 -17.48 -11.64 -8.12
C THR A 29 -16.83 -12.57 -7.10
N GLN A 30 -15.99 -13.51 -7.56
CA GLN A 30 -15.25 -14.40 -6.66
C GLN A 30 -14.21 -13.66 -5.81
N VAL A 31 -13.50 -12.70 -6.38
CA VAL A 31 -12.52 -11.87 -5.65
C VAL A 31 -13.23 -11.07 -4.55
N ASN A 32 -14.33 -10.39 -4.88
CA ASN A 32 -15.09 -9.63 -3.88
C ASN A 32 -15.63 -10.52 -2.75
N LYS A 33 -16.11 -11.72 -3.09
CA LYS A 33 -16.53 -12.71 -2.09
C LYS A 33 -15.38 -13.07 -1.16
N LEU A 34 -14.20 -13.38 -1.70
CA LEU A 34 -13.00 -13.73 -0.92
C LEU A 34 -12.52 -12.58 -0.01
N VAL A 35 -12.58 -11.34 -0.48
CA VAL A 35 -12.21 -10.17 0.32
C VAL A 35 -13.24 -9.93 1.42
N SER A 36 -14.54 -10.06 1.12
CA SER A 36 -15.62 -9.79 2.08
C SER A 36 -15.64 -10.75 3.28
N VAL A 37 -15.15 -11.98 3.13
CA VAL A 37 -15.02 -12.93 4.26
C VAL A 37 -13.81 -12.59 5.16
N SER A 38 -12.87 -11.80 4.64
CA SER A 38 -11.70 -11.34 5.36
C SER A 38 -11.97 -9.94 5.91
N LEU A 39 -12.71 -9.84 7.03
CA LEU A 39 -13.11 -8.61 7.77
C LEU A 39 -12.61 -7.29 7.18
N CYS A 40 -11.32 -7.00 7.38
CA CYS A 40 -10.54 -5.98 6.71
C CYS A 40 -9.05 -6.18 7.03
N SER A 41 -8.17 -5.56 6.24
CA SER A 41 -6.76 -5.43 6.63
C SER A 41 -6.62 -4.50 7.83
N THR A 42 -5.53 -4.64 8.59
CA THR A 42 -5.29 -3.81 9.77
C THR A 42 -5.18 -2.33 9.39
N THR A 43 -5.78 -1.44 10.18
CA THR A 43 -5.69 0.01 9.96
C THR A 43 -4.23 0.48 9.93
N TRP A 44 -3.38 -0.12 10.76
CA TRP A 44 -1.94 0.15 10.77
C TRP A 44 -1.28 -0.19 9.42
N GLY A 45 -1.58 -1.38 8.86
CA GLY A 45 -1.06 -1.77 7.55
C GLY A 45 -1.57 -0.87 6.42
N GLN A 46 -2.80 -0.36 6.53
CA GLN A 46 -3.35 0.59 5.56
C GLN A 46 -2.66 1.96 5.64
N ALA A 47 -2.45 2.51 6.84
CA ALA A 47 -1.78 3.79 7.04
C ALA A 47 -0.32 3.77 6.54
N VAL A 48 0.40 2.67 6.79
CA VAL A 48 1.76 2.49 6.26
C VAL A 48 1.76 2.45 4.73
N MET A 49 0.76 1.81 4.11
CA MET A 49 0.64 1.81 2.66
C MET A 49 0.36 3.20 2.09
N GLU A 50 -0.47 4.01 2.76
CA GLU A 50 -0.72 5.40 2.37
C GLU A 50 0.58 6.21 2.39
N ALA A 51 1.36 6.15 3.47
CA ALA A 51 2.62 6.87 3.59
C ALA A 51 3.66 6.47 2.52
N ILE A 52 3.76 5.18 2.18
CA ILE A 52 4.71 4.69 1.17
C ILE A 52 4.26 5.06 -0.25
N THR A 53 2.95 5.07 -0.52
CA THR A 53 2.41 5.35 -1.86
C THR A 53 2.22 6.83 -2.15
N ASN A 54 2.22 7.67 -1.11
CA ASN A 54 2.09 9.12 -1.20
C ASN A 54 3.27 9.80 -0.49
N PRO A 55 4.48 9.76 -1.08
CA PRO A 55 5.64 10.47 -0.54
C PRO A 55 5.39 11.99 -0.51
N PRO A 56 6.12 12.72 0.35
CA PRO A 56 6.02 14.17 0.41
C PRO A 56 6.34 14.79 -0.94
N LYS A 57 5.75 15.96 -1.22
CA LYS A 57 5.94 16.71 -2.46
C LYS A 57 6.89 17.88 -2.27
N GLU A 58 7.48 18.35 -3.36
CA GLU A 58 8.32 19.56 -3.38
C GLU A 58 7.60 20.71 -2.68
N GLY A 59 8.23 21.28 -1.64
CA GLY A 59 7.68 22.36 -0.82
C GLY A 59 7.01 21.91 0.49
N GLU A 60 6.89 20.60 0.75
CA GLU A 60 6.48 20.10 2.06
C GLU A 60 7.67 20.00 3.04
N PRO A 61 7.47 20.22 4.35
CA PRO A 61 8.57 20.34 5.32
C PRO A 61 9.51 19.14 5.41
N SER A 62 9.05 17.94 5.04
CA SER A 62 9.80 16.69 5.08
C SER A 62 10.34 16.24 3.72
N PHE A 63 10.11 17.01 2.64
CA PHE A 63 10.53 16.65 1.30
C PHE A 63 12.04 16.51 1.20
N ASP A 64 12.78 17.56 1.57
CA ASP A 64 14.25 17.57 1.50
C ASP A 64 14.87 16.44 2.31
N TYR A 65 14.29 16.13 3.48
CA TYR A 65 14.79 15.05 4.33
C TYR A 65 14.62 13.68 3.67
N MET A 66 13.49 13.47 2.99
CA MET A 66 13.19 12.20 2.33
C MET A 66 13.98 12.04 1.02
N GLU A 67 14.13 13.10 0.23
CA GLU A 67 14.95 13.11 -0.99
C GLU A 67 16.42 12.77 -0.71
N ASN A 68 16.98 13.30 0.38
CA ASN A 68 18.35 12.98 0.80
C ASN A 68 18.53 11.55 1.34
N GLN A 69 17.44 10.82 1.60
CA GLN A 69 17.47 9.43 2.06
C GLN A 69 17.22 8.42 0.94
N ASP A 70 16.76 8.84 -0.23
CA ASP A 70 16.74 7.97 -1.40
C ASP A 70 18.17 7.84 -1.98
N PRO A 71 18.74 6.61 -2.08
CA PRO A 71 20.06 6.38 -2.68
C PRO A 71 20.07 6.51 -4.20
#